data_AF-A0A1B6FCN8-F1
#
_entry.id   AF-A0A1B6FCN8-F1
#
_cell.length_a   1.000
_cell.length_b   1.000
_cell.length_c   1.000
_cell.angle_alpha   90.00
_cell.angle_beta   90.00
_cell.angle_gamma   90.00
#
_symmetry.space_group_name_H-M   'P 1'
#
loop_
_entity.id
_entity.type
_entity.pdbx_description
1 polymer ?
#
loop_
_entity_poly.entity_id
_entity_poly.type
_entity_poly.pdbx_seq_one_letter_code
_entity_poly.pdbx_strand_id
1 'polypeptide(L)'
;SREGNCLCVAATVCAARRCATVRLVDQLCSVDLHPCPDPHPVSTHVFRKCGSLEIGEKNKIHIPMMENNKTETGGVASQQRLAVLSYEQVRRLSDVMDEVVSIHGRGNFPTIEVRLRDLVTVVKGKLEGDTANGGAGLRVRDIRLNGGAASHVLATESQPYNDLDLIFGVELSGGRNFDRVKAAVLGSLFDLLPEGVSRKRITTCSLKEAYVGKMVKVNHEGDKWSLISLGNSRGHRNVELKFVDSMKRPFEFSVDSFQIILDSLLLFYECSELSISENFYPTVVGESVYGDFQEALYHLHKKLIATRHPEEIRGGGLLKYCNLLVRSYRPAQPDYIKSLERYMCSRFFIDFSDVHQQRSKLENYLWNHFVGAEEESLKYQYLMLLHSVVEESTVCLMGHERRQTLCLIEELACQVFCQEQQRLLASQPATIIYAGGYYYAPVIPTYPTTYHTHGHSTYMTCTS
;
A
#
# COMPACT_ATOMS: atom_id res chain seq x y z
N SER A 1 -64.74 16.06 27.20
CA SER A 1 -64.46 16.35 25.78
C SER A 1 -64.14 17.82 25.61
N ARG A 2 -62.86 18.17 25.69
CA ARG A 2 -62.31 19.48 25.31
C ARG A 2 -60.86 19.24 24.92
N GLU A 3 -60.51 19.53 23.68
CA GLU A 3 -59.15 19.87 23.28
C GLU A 3 -59.23 20.89 22.15
N GLY A 4 -58.45 21.95 22.30
CA GLY A 4 -58.32 23.06 21.39
C GLY A 4 -56.85 23.38 21.16
N ASN A 5 -56.55 23.87 19.97
CA ASN A 5 -55.26 24.32 19.47
C ASN A 5 -54.56 25.34 20.38
N CYS A 6 -53.22 25.32 20.39
CA CYS A 6 -52.40 26.53 20.36
C CYS A 6 -50.97 26.27 19.87
N LEU A 7 -50.52 27.14 18.96
CA LEU A 7 -49.11 27.42 18.66
C LEU A 7 -48.41 28.02 19.89
N CYS A 8 -47.10 27.83 20.01
CA CYS A 8 -46.23 28.81 20.68
C CYS A 8 -44.81 28.84 20.11
N VAL A 9 -44.31 30.06 19.98
CA VAL A 9 -42.96 30.52 19.63
C VAL A 9 -42.23 30.84 20.95
N ALA A 10 -40.89 30.64 21.01
CA ALA A 10 -39.87 31.59 21.53
C ALA A 10 -38.67 30.95 22.31
N ALA A 11 -37.47 31.36 21.87
CA ALA A 11 -36.31 31.89 22.63
C ALA A 11 -35.57 31.09 23.74
N THR A 12 -34.29 30.81 23.42
CA THR A 12 -33.01 31.17 24.10
C THR A 12 -32.84 31.07 25.63
N VAL A 13 -31.74 30.42 26.09
CA VAL A 13 -30.69 30.98 27.00
C VAL A 13 -29.62 29.91 27.38
N CYS A 14 -28.35 30.38 27.43
CA CYS A 14 -27.12 29.72 27.91
C CYS A 14 -27.18 29.14 29.33
N ALA A 15 -26.38 28.09 29.61
CA ALA A 15 -25.50 28.05 30.80
C ALA A 15 -24.48 26.89 30.73
N ALA A 16 -23.21 27.23 30.92
CA ALA A 16 -22.11 26.33 31.22
C ALA A 16 -22.16 25.83 32.67
N ARG A 17 -21.54 24.68 32.97
CA ARG A 17 -20.91 24.41 34.28
C ARG A 17 -19.91 23.24 34.23
N ARG A 18 -18.66 23.58 34.56
CA ARG A 18 -17.62 22.67 35.08
C ARG A 18 -17.99 22.23 36.50
N CYS A 19 -17.49 21.07 36.95
CA CYS A 19 -16.94 20.97 38.31
C CYS A 19 -16.04 19.74 38.45
N ALA A 20 -14.92 19.95 39.14
CA ALA A 20 -13.92 18.99 39.54
C ALA A 20 -14.00 18.74 41.06
N THR A 21 -13.41 17.61 41.48
CA THR A 21 -12.84 17.30 42.82
C THR A 21 -13.80 17.06 44.00
N VAL A 22 -13.61 15.94 44.72
CA VAL A 22 -13.15 15.85 46.14
C VAL A 22 -13.33 14.41 46.69
N ARG A 23 -12.27 13.92 47.35
CA ARG A 23 -12.19 12.71 48.20
C ARG A 23 -12.86 12.93 49.57
N LEU A 24 -13.40 11.89 50.22
CA LEU A 24 -13.25 11.57 51.67
C LEU A 24 -13.95 10.20 51.94
N VAL A 25 -13.26 9.12 52.33
CA VAL A 25 -12.87 8.62 53.69
C VAL A 25 -13.89 7.67 54.36
N ASP A 26 -13.39 6.44 54.62
CA ASP A 26 -13.67 5.38 55.62
C ASP A 26 -14.92 5.37 56.52
N GLN A 27 -15.49 4.16 56.67
CA GLN A 27 -15.86 3.61 57.99
C GLN A 27 -15.91 2.06 58.05
N LEU A 28 -15.48 1.55 59.20
CA LEU A 28 -15.09 0.19 59.61
C LEU A 28 -16.24 -0.70 60.14
N CYS A 29 -15.86 -1.97 60.47
CA CYS A 29 -16.43 -2.97 61.41
C CYS A 29 -17.05 -4.22 60.73
N SER A 30 -16.76 -5.48 61.06
CA SER A 30 -16.17 -6.12 62.26
C SER A 30 -15.49 -7.47 61.95
N VAL A 31 -14.66 -7.91 62.89
CA VAL A 31 -13.77 -9.09 62.93
C VAL A 31 -14.42 -10.22 63.76
N ASP A 32 -14.10 -11.49 63.50
CA ASP A 32 -13.99 -12.54 64.53
C ASP A 32 -12.97 -13.64 64.15
N LEU A 33 -12.24 -14.13 65.17
CA LEU A 33 -10.92 -14.79 65.15
C LEU A 33 -10.96 -16.30 65.51
N HIS A 34 -10.22 -17.14 64.75
CA HIS A 34 -9.30 -18.27 65.11
C HIS A 34 -9.73 -19.49 65.99
N PRO A 35 -9.08 -20.70 65.91
CA PRO A 35 -7.60 -20.94 65.87
C PRO A 35 -7.02 -22.10 65.02
N CYS A 36 -5.69 -22.04 64.78
CA CYS A 36 -4.81 -23.06 64.17
C CYS A 36 -4.26 -24.08 65.21
N PRO A 37 -3.54 -25.15 64.78
CA PRO A 37 -2.07 -25.09 64.76
C PRO A 37 -1.35 -25.86 63.61
N ASP A 38 -0.17 -25.35 63.18
CA ASP A 38 0.84 -26.00 62.30
C ASP A 38 1.75 -26.99 63.07
N PRO A 39 2.67 -27.75 62.40
CA PRO A 39 4.03 -27.23 62.09
C PRO A 39 4.69 -27.72 60.76
N HIS A 40 5.14 -26.76 59.93
CA HIS A 40 6.49 -26.50 59.35
C HIS A 40 7.47 -27.64 58.91
N PRO A 41 8.51 -27.43 58.02
CA PRO A 41 9.27 -26.16 57.85
C PRO A 41 9.91 -25.80 56.46
N VAL A 42 10.50 -24.58 56.43
CA VAL A 42 11.63 -24.02 55.63
C VAL A 42 11.35 -23.52 54.19
N SER A 43 11.85 -22.38 53.70
CA SER A 43 12.25 -21.05 54.23
C SER A 43 12.57 -20.15 53.02
N THR A 44 12.00 -18.95 53.02
CA THR A 44 12.48 -17.66 52.50
C THR A 44 13.57 -17.57 51.40
N HIS A 45 13.22 -16.93 50.27
CA HIS A 45 14.15 -16.06 49.53
C HIS A 45 13.57 -14.64 49.32
N VAL A 46 14.04 -13.74 50.20
CA VAL A 46 14.48 -12.36 49.97
C VAL A 46 13.97 -11.64 48.70
N PHE A 47 13.11 -10.62 48.89
CA PHE A 47 12.98 -9.50 47.95
C PHE A 47 14.28 -8.70 47.94
N ARG A 48 15.06 -8.84 46.87
CA ARG A 48 16.27 -8.04 46.64
C ARG A 48 15.93 -6.87 45.73
N LYS A 49 15.98 -5.65 46.28
CA LYS A 49 16.26 -4.44 45.50
C LYS A 49 17.66 -4.60 44.91
N CYS A 50 17.76 -4.71 43.60
CA CYS A 50 19.01 -4.79 42.84
C CYS A 50 18.66 -4.38 41.41
N GLY A 51 19.23 -3.38 40.75
CA GLY A 51 20.17 -2.33 41.09
C GLY A 51 20.04 -1.31 39.94
N SER A 52 20.43 -0.05 40.15
CA SER A 52 20.59 0.88 39.04
C SER A 52 21.59 0.28 38.04
N LEU A 53 21.17 0.07 36.79
CA LEU A 53 22.11 -0.09 35.69
C LEU A 53 22.67 1.29 35.37
N GLU A 54 23.86 1.58 35.88
CA GLU A 54 24.72 2.62 35.30
C GLU A 54 25.16 2.13 33.92
N ILE A 55 24.53 2.67 32.88
CA ILE A 55 25.02 2.56 31.51
C ILE A 55 26.20 3.53 31.43
N GLY A 56 27.41 2.98 31.30
CA GLY A 56 28.62 3.73 31.02
C GLY A 56 28.43 4.62 29.79
N GLU A 57 28.89 5.86 29.90
CA GLU A 57 28.79 6.88 28.86
C GLU A 57 29.46 6.44 27.56
N LYS A 58 28.68 5.94 26.61
CA LYS A 58 28.90 6.03 25.16
C LYS A 58 27.60 5.59 24.46
N ASN A 59 27.08 6.46 23.61
CA ASN A 59 25.83 6.35 22.84
C ASN A 59 24.56 6.84 23.55
N LYS A 60 24.53 8.14 23.85
CA LYS A 60 23.26 8.88 23.93
C LYS A 60 22.71 9.03 22.51
N ILE A 61 21.70 8.24 22.15
CA ILE A 61 20.81 8.60 21.05
C ILE A 61 19.94 9.75 21.57
N HIS A 62 20.25 10.96 21.12
CA HIS A 62 19.48 12.15 21.45
C HIS A 62 18.16 12.10 20.70
N ILE A 63 17.08 11.74 21.39
CA ILE A 63 15.72 12.06 20.95
C ILE A 63 15.48 13.52 21.40
N PRO A 64 15.32 14.49 20.49
CA PRO A 64 15.03 15.86 20.90
C PRO A 64 13.65 15.90 21.53
N MET A 65 13.57 16.28 22.80
CA MET A 65 12.32 16.72 23.41
C MET A 65 11.89 18.03 22.72
N MET A 66 10.69 18.07 22.17
CA MET A 66 10.10 19.28 21.61
C MET A 66 9.80 20.28 22.74
N GLU A 67 10.57 21.36 22.79
CA GLU A 67 10.18 22.57 23.50
C GLU A 67 9.10 23.30 22.70
N ASN A 68 7.92 23.44 23.31
CA ASN A 68 6.81 24.23 22.77
C ASN A 68 7.13 25.73 22.89
N ASN A 69 7.75 26.30 21.86
CA ASN A 69 7.78 27.75 21.70
C ASN A 69 6.47 28.23 21.10
N LYS A 70 5.59 28.75 21.97
CA LYS A 70 4.42 29.54 21.59
C LYS A 70 4.88 30.89 21.06
N THR A 71 4.85 31.05 19.74
CA THR A 71 4.75 32.35 19.09
C THR A 71 3.33 32.54 18.59
N GLU A 72 2.63 33.49 19.19
CA GLU A 72 1.29 33.93 18.81
C GLU A 72 1.34 34.70 17.48
N THR A 73 0.86 34.09 16.39
CA THR A 73 0.27 34.80 15.25
C THR A 73 -0.64 33.86 14.44
N GLY A 74 -1.95 34.12 14.45
CA GLY A 74 -2.91 33.78 13.39
C GLY A 74 -3.06 32.32 12.94
N GLY A 75 -3.96 31.58 13.59
CA GLY A 75 -4.83 30.53 13.01
C GLY A 75 -4.35 29.70 11.81
N VAL A 76 -3.21 29.01 11.93
CA VAL A 76 -2.91 27.83 11.11
C VAL A 76 -2.93 26.65 12.07
N ALA A 77 -3.92 25.77 11.94
CA ALA A 77 -3.97 24.54 12.72
C ALA A 77 -2.62 23.83 12.58
N SER A 78 -1.94 23.56 13.70
CA SER A 78 -0.69 22.81 13.72
C SER A 78 -0.97 21.45 13.10
N GLN A 79 -0.57 21.24 11.84
CA GLN A 79 -0.83 20.00 11.12
C GLN A 79 -0.05 18.88 11.80
N GLN A 80 -0.77 18.00 12.51
CA GLN A 80 -0.15 16.89 13.21
C GLN A 80 0.03 15.75 12.20
N ARG A 81 1.18 15.75 11.52
CA ARG A 81 1.49 14.74 10.49
C ARG A 81 1.78 13.35 11.04
N LEU A 82 2.07 13.23 12.34
CA LEU A 82 2.42 12.00 13.01
C LEU A 82 1.28 11.54 13.91
N ALA A 83 1.06 10.23 13.98
CA ALA A 83 0.18 9.61 14.96
C ALA A 83 0.77 8.28 15.46
N VAL A 84 0.49 7.97 16.72
CA VAL A 84 0.81 6.66 17.31
C VAL A 84 -0.28 5.67 16.93
N LEU A 85 0.11 4.50 16.43
CA LEU A 85 -0.83 3.44 16.05
C LEU A 85 -1.46 2.80 17.30
N SER A 86 -2.75 2.45 17.19
CA SER A 86 -3.43 1.65 18.21
C SER A 86 -2.94 0.21 18.20
N TYR A 87 -3.21 -0.55 19.28
CA TYR A 87 -2.90 -1.98 19.32
C TYR A 87 -3.46 -2.75 18.11
N GLU A 88 -4.71 -2.50 17.72
CA GLU A 88 -5.33 -3.17 16.57
C GLU A 88 -4.60 -2.88 15.24
N GLN A 89 -4.07 -1.68 15.09
CA GLN A 89 -3.27 -1.28 13.93
C GLN A 89 -1.88 -1.93 13.99
N VAL A 90 -1.23 -1.96 15.15
CA VAL A 90 0.07 -2.65 15.34
C VAL A 90 -0.06 -4.15 15.11
N ARG A 91 -1.16 -4.77 15.56
CA ARG A 91 -1.45 -6.19 15.32
C ARG A 91 -1.57 -6.47 13.82
N ARG A 92 -2.36 -5.67 13.09
CA ARG A 92 -2.48 -5.80 11.63
C ARG A 92 -1.17 -5.54 10.89
N LEU A 93 -0.38 -4.57 11.36
CA LEU A 93 0.96 -4.34 10.83
C LEU A 93 1.85 -5.58 11.02
N SER A 94 1.80 -6.21 12.20
CA SER A 94 2.52 -7.46 12.45
C SER A 94 2.04 -8.58 11.53
N ASP A 95 0.73 -8.71 11.30
CA ASP A 95 0.19 -9.70 10.36
C ASP A 95 0.75 -9.50 8.93
N VAL A 96 0.83 -8.24 8.47
CA VAL A 96 1.44 -7.89 7.16
C VAL A 96 2.95 -8.20 7.13
N MET A 97 3.67 -7.91 8.22
CA MET A 97 5.11 -8.15 8.29
C MET A 97 5.48 -9.63 8.44
N ASP A 98 4.56 -10.45 8.98
CA ASP A 98 4.71 -11.91 9.13
C ASP A 98 4.21 -12.69 7.91
N GLU A 99 3.54 -12.03 6.97
CA GLU A 99 3.08 -12.62 5.71
C GLU A 99 4.25 -13.21 4.92
N VAL A 100 4.08 -14.46 4.47
CA VAL A 100 5.03 -15.12 3.56
C VAL A 100 4.72 -14.66 2.13
N VAL A 101 5.67 -13.93 1.54
CA VAL A 101 5.60 -13.46 0.16
C VAL A 101 6.31 -14.44 -0.78
N SER A 102 5.67 -14.73 -1.92
CA SER A 102 6.19 -15.64 -2.94
C SER A 102 6.76 -14.86 -4.14
N ILE A 103 8.09 -14.72 -4.19
CA ILE A 103 8.78 -14.04 -5.30
C ILE A 103 9.09 -15.09 -6.37
N HIS A 104 8.27 -15.10 -7.41
CA HIS A 104 8.35 -16.08 -8.49
C HIS A 104 9.52 -15.79 -9.43
N GLY A 105 10.34 -16.82 -9.69
CA GLY A 105 11.42 -16.77 -10.66
C GLY A 105 10.93 -17.04 -12.08
N ARG A 106 11.42 -16.28 -13.07
CA ARG A 106 11.18 -16.55 -14.48
C ARG A 106 12.02 -17.75 -14.96
N GLY A 107 11.47 -18.53 -15.89
CA GLY A 107 12.13 -19.70 -16.45
C GLY A 107 12.28 -20.82 -15.42
N ASN A 108 13.49 -21.36 -15.27
CA ASN A 108 13.77 -22.48 -14.37
C ASN A 108 14.22 -22.03 -12.96
N PHE A 109 14.08 -20.74 -12.63
CA PHE A 109 14.42 -20.24 -11.31
C PHE A 109 13.32 -20.59 -10.29
N PRO A 110 13.66 -21.08 -9.09
CA PRO A 110 12.67 -21.47 -8.09
C PRO A 110 11.95 -20.26 -7.53
N THR A 111 10.74 -20.46 -7.00
CA THR A 111 10.06 -19.44 -6.21
C THR A 111 10.78 -19.25 -4.87
N ILE A 112 11.04 -17.99 -4.50
CA ILE A 112 11.55 -17.63 -3.18
C ILE A 112 10.34 -17.36 -2.27
N GLU A 113 10.25 -18.09 -1.16
CA GLU A 113 9.25 -17.87 -0.12
C GLU A 113 9.94 -17.28 1.11
N VAL A 114 9.54 -16.08 1.51
CA VAL A 114 10.18 -15.33 2.59
C VAL A 114 9.14 -14.51 3.34
N ARG A 115 9.27 -14.36 4.66
CA ARG A 115 8.41 -13.41 5.40
C ARG A 115 8.83 -11.98 5.06
N LEU A 116 7.89 -11.05 4.98
CA LEU A 116 8.20 -9.67 4.63
C LEU A 116 9.24 -9.06 5.58
N ARG A 117 9.13 -9.32 6.88
CA ARG A 117 10.13 -8.89 7.89
C ARG A 117 11.53 -9.46 7.63
N ASP A 118 11.64 -10.72 7.22
CA ASP A 118 12.93 -11.37 7.00
C ASP A 118 13.60 -10.79 5.75
N LEU A 119 12.83 -10.54 4.68
CA LEU A 119 13.31 -9.84 3.49
C LEU A 119 13.84 -8.45 3.83
N VAL A 120 13.09 -7.67 4.63
CA VAL A 120 13.49 -6.33 5.07
C VAL A 120 14.80 -6.39 5.88
N THR A 121 14.90 -7.32 6.83
CA THR A 121 16.10 -7.49 7.66
C THR A 121 17.32 -7.88 6.84
N VAL A 122 17.18 -8.81 5.88
CA VAL A 122 18.29 -9.22 5.01
C VAL A 122 18.72 -8.08 4.09
N VAL A 123 17.79 -7.30 3.53
CA VAL A 123 18.13 -6.14 2.68
C VAL A 123 18.82 -5.05 3.51
N LYS A 124 18.29 -4.71 4.69
CA LYS A 124 18.92 -3.75 5.62
C LYS A 124 20.34 -4.19 5.99
N GLY A 125 20.50 -5.45 6.40
CA GLY A 125 21.80 -6.03 6.76
C GLY A 125 22.81 -5.99 5.62
N LYS A 126 22.41 -6.21 4.36
CA LYS A 126 23.30 -6.07 3.20
C LYS A 126 23.68 -4.62 2.89
N LEU A 127 22.75 -3.67 3.06
CA LEU A 127 23.04 -2.25 2.85
C LEU A 127 24.04 -1.73 3.89
N GLU A 128 23.88 -2.13 5.16
CA GLU A 128 24.70 -1.64 6.27
C GLU A 128 25.97 -2.46 6.47
N GLY A 129 25.98 -3.75 6.14
CA GLY A 129 27.08 -4.70 6.40
C GLY A 129 28.39 -4.38 5.67
N ASP A 130 28.33 -3.69 4.53
CA ASP A 130 29.53 -3.16 3.87
C ASP A 130 30.23 -2.08 4.71
N THR A 131 29.54 -1.46 5.67
CA THR A 131 30.11 -0.50 6.65
C THR A 131 30.90 -1.21 7.75
N ALA A 132 30.45 -2.40 8.17
CA ALA A 132 31.06 -3.16 9.26
C ALA A 132 32.39 -3.82 8.86
N ASN A 133 32.59 -4.10 7.57
CA ASN A 133 33.79 -4.73 7.01
C ASN A 133 34.83 -3.72 6.46
N GLY A 134 34.75 -2.44 6.85
CA GLY A 134 35.69 -1.40 6.39
C GLY A 134 35.44 -0.88 4.97
N GLY A 135 34.34 -1.29 4.33
CA GLY A 135 33.82 -0.64 3.13
C GLY A 135 32.99 0.60 3.49
N ALA A 136 32.64 1.39 2.48
CA ALA A 136 31.67 2.46 2.66
C ALA A 136 30.27 1.88 2.44
N GLY A 137 29.66 1.25 3.45
CA GLY A 137 28.26 0.80 3.34
C GLY A 137 27.28 1.97 3.29
N LEU A 138 25.99 1.64 3.15
CA LEU A 138 24.91 2.61 2.99
C LEU A 138 24.06 2.63 4.27
N ARG A 139 24.12 3.73 5.01
CA ARG A 139 23.29 3.93 6.20
C ARG A 139 21.80 3.96 5.85
N VAL A 140 21.00 3.16 6.54
CA VAL A 140 19.54 3.19 6.48
C VAL A 140 19.04 4.06 7.63
N ARG A 141 18.36 5.17 7.31
CA ARG A 141 17.84 6.15 8.28
C ARG A 141 16.57 5.65 8.95
N ASP A 142 15.68 5.08 8.16
CA ASP A 142 14.40 4.53 8.56
C ASP A 142 13.89 3.55 7.49
N ILE A 143 12.99 2.65 7.89
CA ILE A 143 12.26 1.77 6.98
C ILE A 143 10.77 2.00 7.19
N ARG A 144 10.01 2.15 6.10
CA ARG A 144 8.60 2.50 6.14
C ARG A 144 7.77 1.59 5.25
N LEU A 145 6.60 1.17 5.73
CA LEU A 145 5.56 0.59 4.89
C LEU A 145 4.73 1.72 4.26
N ASN A 146 4.48 1.65 2.96
CA ASN A 146 3.73 2.65 2.19
C ASN A 146 2.60 1.98 1.37
N GLY A 147 1.89 2.78 0.58
CA GLY A 147 0.96 2.29 -0.43
C GLY A 147 -0.32 1.70 0.17
N GLY A 148 -0.97 0.82 -0.60
CA GLY A 148 -2.25 0.23 -0.19
C GLY A 148 -2.14 -0.58 1.12
N ALA A 149 -0.98 -1.17 1.40
CA ALA A 149 -0.74 -1.93 2.62
C ALA A 149 -0.76 -1.02 3.88
N ALA A 150 -0.17 0.18 3.80
CA ALA A 150 -0.24 1.14 4.91
C ALA A 150 -1.69 1.59 5.19
N SER A 151 -2.46 1.87 4.13
CA SER A 151 -3.89 2.20 4.26
C SER A 151 -4.70 1.03 4.82
N HIS A 152 -4.40 -0.21 4.41
CA HIS A 152 -5.02 -1.43 4.97
C HIS A 152 -4.76 -1.57 6.48
N VAL A 153 -3.55 -1.29 6.94
CA VAL A 153 -3.19 -1.32 8.37
C VAL A 153 -3.95 -0.26 9.17
N LEU A 154 -4.22 0.90 8.58
CA LEU A 154 -4.85 2.03 9.29
C LEU A 154 -6.38 2.03 9.22
N ALA A 155 -6.97 1.49 8.15
CA ALA A 155 -8.43 1.47 7.93
C ALA A 155 -9.17 0.70 9.05
N THR A 156 -10.48 0.90 9.21
CA THR A 156 -11.30 0.07 10.12
C THR A 156 -11.73 -1.25 9.48
N GLU A 157 -11.83 -1.28 8.15
CA GLU A 157 -12.29 -2.42 7.37
C GLU A 157 -11.13 -3.00 6.55
N SER A 158 -11.17 -4.30 6.30
CA SER A 158 -10.19 -4.97 5.42
C SER A 158 -10.33 -4.42 4.00
N GLN A 159 -9.31 -3.72 3.52
CA GLN A 159 -9.23 -3.27 2.13
C GLN A 159 -8.22 -4.12 1.36
N PRO A 160 -8.52 -4.55 0.12
CA PRO A 160 -7.54 -5.22 -0.71
C PRO A 160 -6.40 -4.24 -1.05
N TYR A 161 -5.18 -4.76 -1.06
CA TYR A 161 -4.01 -4.07 -1.57
C TYR A 161 -3.26 -5.01 -2.52
N ASN A 162 -2.72 -4.44 -3.59
CA ASN A 162 -2.13 -5.20 -4.69
C ASN A 162 -0.62 -5.41 -4.50
N ASP A 163 0.07 -4.39 -3.98
CA ASP A 163 1.52 -4.36 -3.85
C ASP A 163 1.94 -4.09 -2.39
N LEU A 164 3.11 -4.59 -2.02
CA LEU A 164 3.79 -4.31 -0.75
C LEU A 164 4.91 -3.29 -1.00
N ASP A 165 4.62 -2.02 -0.71
CA ASP A 165 5.55 -0.91 -0.93
C ASP A 165 6.39 -0.65 0.32
N LEU A 166 7.70 -0.86 0.24
CA LEU A 166 8.65 -0.60 1.30
C LEU A 166 9.57 0.55 0.92
N ILE A 167 9.70 1.55 1.78
CA ILE A 167 10.61 2.68 1.62
C ILE A 167 11.77 2.51 2.60
N PHE A 168 12.99 2.47 2.08
CA PHE A 168 14.24 2.55 2.82
C PHE A 168 14.79 3.97 2.69
N GLY A 169 14.79 4.74 3.77
CA GLY A 169 15.44 6.05 3.80
C GLY A 169 16.95 5.86 3.76
N VAL A 170 17.62 6.26 2.68
CA VAL A 170 19.06 6.05 2.49
C VAL A 170 19.73 7.32 1.97
N GLU A 171 21.05 7.42 2.10
CA GLU A 171 21.80 8.59 1.62
C GLU A 171 22.45 8.34 0.25
N LEU A 172 21.87 8.88 -0.82
CA LEU A 172 22.31 8.66 -2.20
C LEU A 172 23.22 9.79 -2.70
N SER A 173 24.25 10.12 -1.91
CA SER A 173 25.21 11.19 -2.20
C SER A 173 26.14 10.88 -3.38
N GLY A 174 26.43 9.61 -3.68
CA GLY A 174 27.32 9.20 -4.77
C GLY A 174 26.68 8.25 -5.79
N GLY A 175 27.09 8.34 -7.06
CA GLY A 175 26.57 7.49 -8.14
C GLY A 175 26.72 5.97 -7.89
N ARG A 176 27.78 5.58 -7.16
CA ARG A 176 28.03 4.19 -6.72
C ARG A 176 27.01 3.67 -5.69
N ASN A 177 26.29 4.55 -4.99
CA ASN A 177 25.30 4.13 -3.99
C ASN A 177 24.12 3.41 -4.66
N PHE A 178 23.75 3.80 -5.88
CA PHE A 178 22.72 3.08 -6.66
C PHE A 178 23.15 1.66 -7.03
N ASP A 179 24.43 1.47 -7.39
CA ASP A 179 24.97 0.14 -7.70
C ASP A 179 25.03 -0.72 -6.43
N ARG A 180 25.30 -0.12 -5.27
CA ARG A 180 25.24 -0.78 -3.97
C ARG A 180 23.83 -1.21 -3.60
N VAL A 181 22.84 -0.34 -3.78
CA VAL A 181 21.42 -0.70 -3.56
C VAL A 181 21.06 -1.90 -4.42
N LYS A 182 21.40 -1.86 -5.71
CA LYS A 182 21.18 -2.99 -6.63
C LYS A 182 21.90 -4.25 -6.17
N ALA A 183 23.18 -4.15 -5.79
CA ALA A 183 23.96 -5.29 -5.33
C ALA A 183 23.41 -5.89 -4.03
N ALA A 184 22.98 -5.05 -3.09
CA ALA A 184 22.38 -5.46 -1.83
C ALA A 184 21.09 -6.25 -2.08
N VAL A 185 20.15 -5.72 -2.87
CA VAL A 185 18.89 -6.42 -3.17
C VAL A 185 19.13 -7.74 -3.91
N LEU A 186 20.00 -7.76 -4.93
CA LEU A 186 20.32 -8.99 -5.65
C LEU A 186 21.07 -10.00 -4.76
N GLY A 187 21.91 -9.52 -3.85
CA GLY A 187 22.58 -10.34 -2.85
C GLY A 187 21.60 -10.92 -1.83
N SER A 188 20.60 -10.15 -1.39
CA SER A 188 19.52 -10.64 -0.55
C SER A 188 18.71 -11.74 -1.23
N LEU A 189 18.36 -11.57 -2.51
CA LEU A 189 17.68 -12.62 -3.28
C LEU A 189 18.50 -13.90 -3.38
N PHE A 190 19.83 -13.78 -3.55
CA PHE A 190 20.73 -14.93 -3.60
C PHE A 190 20.76 -15.70 -2.26
N ASP A 191 20.81 -14.99 -1.14
CA ASP A 191 20.84 -15.60 0.19
C ASP A 191 19.51 -16.29 0.53
N LEU A 192 18.40 -15.74 0.04
CA LEU A 192 17.03 -16.26 0.22
C LEU A 192 16.66 -17.40 -0.73
N LEU A 193 17.56 -17.83 -1.63
CA LEU A 193 17.29 -18.98 -2.49
C LEU A 193 17.07 -20.25 -1.65
N PRO A 194 16.06 -21.07 -1.98
CA PRO A 194 15.75 -22.31 -1.26
C PRO A 194 16.96 -23.25 -1.12
N GLU A 195 16.94 -24.06 -0.07
CA GLU A 195 17.93 -25.10 0.14
C GLU A 195 17.92 -26.12 -1.02
N GLY A 196 19.10 -26.58 -1.44
CA GLY A 196 19.25 -27.49 -2.58
C GLY A 196 19.47 -26.83 -3.94
N VAL A 197 19.34 -25.50 -4.05
CA VAL A 197 19.66 -24.77 -5.29
C VAL A 197 21.17 -24.66 -5.48
N SER A 198 21.67 -25.05 -6.67
CA SER A 198 23.10 -24.92 -6.99
C SER A 198 23.49 -23.46 -7.19
N ARG A 199 24.13 -22.88 -6.17
CA ARG A 199 24.57 -21.47 -6.15
C ARG A 199 25.81 -21.19 -7.02
N LYS A 200 26.50 -22.22 -7.51
CA LYS A 200 27.82 -22.10 -8.19
C LYS A 200 27.81 -21.31 -9.51
N ARG A 201 26.69 -21.29 -10.25
CA ARG A 201 26.58 -20.60 -11.55
C ARG A 201 25.60 -19.42 -11.55
N ILE A 202 25.05 -19.08 -10.40
CA ILE A 202 24.05 -18.00 -10.32
C ILE A 202 24.81 -16.68 -10.26
N THR A 203 24.58 -15.84 -11.27
CA THR A 203 25.16 -14.50 -11.37
C THR A 203 24.13 -13.44 -10.97
N THR A 204 24.59 -12.24 -10.60
CA THR A 204 23.72 -11.09 -10.33
C THR A 204 22.85 -10.72 -11.54
N CYS A 205 23.38 -10.84 -12.76
CA CYS A 205 22.61 -10.64 -13.99
C CYS A 205 21.46 -11.65 -14.12
N SER A 206 21.73 -12.93 -13.88
CA SER A 206 20.68 -13.96 -13.94
C SER A 206 19.59 -13.77 -12.88
N LEU A 207 19.95 -13.34 -11.66
CA LEU A 207 18.96 -13.03 -10.62
C LEU A 207 18.09 -11.83 -10.99
N LYS A 208 18.70 -10.78 -11.56
CA LYS A 208 17.97 -9.62 -12.06
C LYS A 208 16.93 -10.04 -13.11
N GLU A 209 17.33 -10.83 -14.10
CA GLU A 209 16.42 -11.28 -15.17
C GLU A 209 15.33 -12.23 -14.66
N ALA A 210 15.65 -13.04 -13.66
CA ALA A 210 14.73 -14.02 -13.09
C ALA A 210 13.66 -13.39 -12.18
N TYR A 211 14.05 -12.49 -11.27
CA TYR A 211 13.19 -12.07 -10.15
C TYR A 211 12.77 -10.60 -10.16
N VAL A 212 13.45 -9.74 -10.94
CA VAL A 212 13.15 -8.30 -10.97
C VAL A 212 12.21 -7.99 -12.14
N GLY A 213 10.99 -7.57 -11.82
CA GLY A 213 10.00 -7.13 -12.81
C GLY A 213 10.30 -5.74 -13.36
N LYS A 214 10.70 -4.81 -12.47
CA LYS A 214 10.94 -3.40 -12.80
C LYS A 214 12.07 -2.82 -11.96
N MET A 215 12.93 -2.03 -12.58
CA MET A 215 14.01 -1.29 -11.91
C MET A 215 14.03 0.15 -12.41
N VAL A 216 13.99 1.11 -11.49
CA VAL A 216 14.00 2.55 -11.80
C VAL A 216 15.10 3.23 -10.99
N LYS A 217 15.80 4.16 -11.63
CA LYS A 217 16.81 5.02 -11.00
C LYS A 217 16.47 6.46 -11.36
N VAL A 218 16.30 7.30 -10.35
CA VAL A 218 16.07 8.74 -10.48
C VAL A 218 17.19 9.45 -9.72
N ASN A 219 17.90 10.33 -10.41
CA ASN A 219 19.00 11.11 -9.84
C ASN A 219 18.98 12.53 -10.41
N HIS A 220 18.02 13.32 -9.93
CA HIS A 220 17.86 14.73 -10.26
C HIS A 220 17.98 15.59 -8.99
N GLU A 221 18.17 16.89 -9.18
CA GLU A 221 18.24 17.82 -8.06
C GLU A 221 16.90 17.84 -7.29
N GLY A 222 16.97 17.45 -6.01
CA GLY A 222 15.82 17.30 -5.12
C GLY A 222 14.95 16.04 -5.36
N ASP A 223 15.31 15.16 -6.30
CA ASP A 223 14.61 13.89 -6.54
C ASP A 223 15.62 12.77 -6.78
N LYS A 224 16.01 12.07 -5.70
CA LYS A 224 17.03 11.01 -5.70
C LYS A 224 16.48 9.76 -5.03
N TRP A 225 16.16 8.77 -5.85
CA TRP A 225 15.63 7.50 -5.36
C TRP A 225 15.82 6.37 -6.38
N SER A 226 15.77 5.14 -5.90
CA SER A 226 15.76 3.92 -6.71
C SER A 226 14.57 3.05 -6.34
N LEU A 227 14.03 2.30 -7.30
CA LEU A 227 12.94 1.35 -7.07
C LEU A 227 13.29 0.03 -7.73
N ILE A 228 13.09 -1.06 -7.00
CA ILE A 228 13.24 -2.43 -7.49
C ILE A 228 11.96 -3.19 -7.11
N SER A 229 11.16 -3.53 -8.13
CA SER A 229 9.95 -4.34 -7.97
C SER A 229 10.29 -5.81 -8.18
N LEU A 230 9.98 -6.61 -7.16
CA LEU A 230 10.25 -8.04 -7.08
C LEU A 230 8.97 -8.83 -7.36
N GLY A 231 9.13 -9.92 -8.12
CA GLY A 231 8.01 -10.72 -8.59
C GLY A 231 7.47 -10.21 -9.93
N ASN A 232 6.81 -11.10 -10.66
CA ASN A 232 6.25 -10.82 -11.98
C ASN A 232 5.03 -11.69 -12.31
N SER A 233 4.43 -12.32 -11.31
CA SER A 233 3.30 -13.22 -11.51
C SER A 233 2.00 -12.46 -11.32
N ARG A 234 1.23 -12.29 -12.40
CA ARG A 234 -0.13 -11.72 -12.32
C ARG A 234 -0.95 -12.54 -11.33
N GLY A 235 -1.66 -11.89 -10.41
CA GLY A 235 -2.40 -12.58 -9.35
C GLY A 235 -1.69 -12.62 -8.01
N HIS A 236 -0.39 -12.36 -7.98
CA HIS A 236 0.41 -12.38 -6.76
C HIS A 236 0.83 -10.97 -6.37
N ARG A 237 1.03 -10.76 -5.07
CA ARG A 237 1.48 -9.48 -4.52
C ARG A 237 2.91 -9.22 -4.94
N ASN A 238 3.16 -8.10 -5.60
CA ASN A 238 4.53 -7.67 -5.87
C ASN A 238 5.11 -7.01 -4.63
N VAL A 239 6.43 -7.11 -4.45
CA VAL A 239 7.14 -6.39 -3.39
C VAL A 239 7.97 -5.29 -4.03
N GLU A 240 7.62 -4.04 -3.77
CA GLU A 240 8.35 -2.88 -4.27
C GLU A 240 9.30 -2.35 -3.20
N LEU A 241 10.61 -2.48 -3.45
CA LEU A 241 11.65 -1.92 -2.60
C LEU A 241 12.09 -0.57 -3.16
N LYS A 242 11.75 0.50 -2.45
CA LYS A 242 12.06 1.89 -2.81
C LYS A 242 13.13 2.44 -1.89
N PHE A 243 14.25 2.90 -2.44
CA PHE A 243 15.38 3.45 -1.71
C PHE A 243 15.43 4.95 -1.93
N VAL A 244 15.11 5.73 -0.90
CA VAL A 244 14.79 7.15 -1.02
C VAL A 244 15.80 8.00 -0.26
N ASP A 245 16.45 8.91 -0.97
CA ASP A 245 17.21 10.00 -0.35
C ASP A 245 16.38 11.27 -0.28
N SER A 246 15.86 11.70 -1.43
CA SER A 246 14.91 12.81 -1.56
C SER A 246 13.84 12.46 -2.60
N MET A 247 12.60 12.87 -2.35
CA MET A 247 11.48 12.62 -3.27
C MET A 247 10.58 13.84 -3.30
N LYS A 248 10.35 14.39 -4.50
CA LYS A 248 9.53 15.60 -4.64
C LYS A 248 8.04 15.33 -4.48
N ARG A 249 7.58 14.12 -4.86
CA ARG A 249 6.15 13.79 -5.00
C ARG A 249 5.84 12.52 -4.21
N PRO A 250 5.68 12.63 -2.89
CA PRO A 250 5.56 11.45 -2.03
C PRO A 250 4.15 10.85 -2.02
N PHE A 251 3.12 11.56 -2.52
CA PHE A 251 1.73 11.08 -2.62
C PHE A 251 0.99 11.69 -3.80
N GLU A 252 -0.18 11.13 -4.15
CA GLU A 252 -1.10 11.70 -5.14
C GLU A 252 -2.42 12.17 -4.51
N PHE A 253 -3.01 11.36 -3.62
CA PHE A 253 -4.20 11.67 -2.83
C PHE A 253 -3.94 11.43 -1.34
N SER A 254 -4.84 11.91 -0.48
CA SER A 254 -4.71 11.73 0.97
C SER A 254 -4.76 10.25 1.39
N VAL A 255 -5.54 9.44 0.67
CA VAL A 255 -5.83 8.03 1.01
C VAL A 255 -4.66 7.08 0.78
N ASP A 256 -3.66 7.49 0.01
CA ASP A 256 -2.42 6.78 -0.28
C ASP A 256 -1.17 7.47 0.30
N SER A 257 -1.37 8.42 1.21
CA SER A 257 -0.30 9.25 1.78
C SER A 257 0.33 8.70 3.07
N PHE A 258 -0.07 7.51 3.51
CA PHE A 258 0.36 6.97 4.79
C PHE A 258 1.68 6.23 4.68
N GLN A 259 2.60 6.53 5.60
CA GLN A 259 3.86 5.82 5.77
C GLN A 259 4.00 5.37 7.21
N ILE A 260 4.13 4.08 7.45
CA ILE A 260 4.26 3.52 8.80
C ILE A 260 5.72 3.19 9.07
N ILE A 261 6.32 3.79 10.09
CA ILE A 261 7.73 3.58 10.44
C ILE A 261 7.88 2.20 11.10
N LEU A 262 8.72 1.35 10.52
CA LEU A 262 8.87 -0.06 10.92
C LEU A 262 9.96 -0.30 11.97
N ASP A 263 10.85 0.67 12.19
CA ASP A 263 12.06 0.49 13.02
C ASP A 263 11.77 -0.07 14.42
N SER A 264 10.76 0.48 15.13
CA SER A 264 10.38 -0.01 16.46
C SER A 264 9.86 -1.44 16.45
N LEU A 265 9.16 -1.83 15.37
CA LEU A 265 8.60 -3.18 15.21
C LEU A 265 9.69 -4.18 14.84
N LEU A 266 10.61 -3.81 13.95
CA LEU A 266 11.75 -4.64 13.58
C LEU A 266 12.68 -4.88 14.78
N LEU A 267 12.97 -3.83 15.56
CA LEU A 267 13.75 -3.94 16.79
C LEU A 267 13.07 -4.87 17.81
N PHE A 268 11.73 -4.81 17.91
CA PHE A 268 10.98 -5.71 18.77
C PHE A 268 11.17 -7.17 18.35
N TYR A 269 11.11 -7.49 17.05
CA TYR A 269 11.37 -8.85 16.57
C TYR A 269 12.81 -9.33 16.82
N GLU A 270 13.79 -8.42 16.80
CA GLU A 270 15.19 -8.75 17.09
C GLU A 270 15.43 -9.03 18.58
N CYS A 271 14.71 -8.33 19.46
CA CYS A 271 15.00 -8.34 20.91
C CYS A 271 14.01 -9.19 21.74
N SER A 272 12.82 -9.49 21.22
CA SER A 272 11.76 -10.17 21.97
C SER A 272 11.49 -11.57 21.42
N GLU A 273 11.53 -12.57 22.31
CA GLU A 273 11.03 -13.92 22.02
C GLU A 273 9.50 -14.03 22.18
N LEU A 274 8.88 -13.05 22.84
CA LEU A 274 7.43 -13.02 23.08
C LEU A 274 6.68 -12.44 21.88
N SER A 275 5.50 -13.00 21.61
CA SER A 275 4.58 -12.48 20.61
C SER A 275 3.92 -11.17 21.04
N ILE A 276 3.46 -10.41 20.04
CA ILE A 276 2.74 -9.16 20.25
C ILE A 276 1.37 -9.44 20.90
N SER A 277 1.11 -8.79 22.03
CA SER A 277 -0.16 -8.87 22.76
C SER A 277 -0.63 -7.48 23.17
N GLU A 278 -1.90 -7.34 23.57
CA GLU A 278 -2.48 -6.04 23.94
C GLU A 278 -1.74 -5.35 25.09
N ASN A 279 -1.12 -6.12 25.98
CA ASN A 279 -0.34 -5.60 27.10
C ASN A 279 1.16 -5.49 26.80
N PHE A 280 1.61 -5.97 25.63
CA PHE A 280 3.01 -6.03 25.25
C PHE A 280 3.19 -5.91 23.73
N TYR A 281 3.32 -4.67 23.25
CA TYR A 281 3.55 -4.33 21.86
C TYR A 281 4.41 -3.07 21.72
N PRO A 282 5.21 -2.92 20.66
CA PRO A 282 6.04 -1.74 20.46
C PRO A 282 5.20 -0.52 20.10
N THR A 283 5.68 0.67 20.49
CA THR A 283 5.09 1.93 20.01
C THR A 283 5.50 2.16 18.56
N VAL A 284 4.52 2.10 17.66
CA VAL A 284 4.71 2.33 16.22
C VAL A 284 4.09 3.68 15.83
N VAL A 285 4.78 4.42 14.98
CA VAL A 285 4.37 5.75 14.51
C VAL A 285 4.05 5.71 13.02
N GLY A 286 2.90 6.27 12.66
CA GLY A 286 2.51 6.55 11.28
C GLY A 286 2.72 8.02 10.95
N GLU A 287 3.10 8.31 9.71
CA GLU A 287 3.19 9.63 9.13
C GLU A 287 2.23 9.75 7.95
N SER A 288 1.55 10.89 7.81
CA SER A 288 0.83 11.24 6.59
C SER A 288 1.63 12.29 5.83
N VAL A 289 2.13 11.94 4.65
CA VAL A 289 2.85 12.89 3.78
C VAL A 289 1.89 13.88 3.08
N TYR A 290 0.57 13.68 3.21
CA TYR A 290 -0.45 14.65 2.80
C TYR A 290 -0.46 15.89 3.71
N GLY A 291 -0.03 15.76 4.95
CA GLY A 291 -0.03 16.83 5.94
C GLY A 291 -0.64 16.35 7.25
N ASP A 292 -1.91 16.68 7.51
CA ASP A 292 -2.55 16.27 8.78
C ASP A 292 -2.95 14.78 8.75
N PHE A 293 -2.48 14.02 9.75
CA PHE A 293 -2.72 12.58 9.82
C PHE A 293 -4.19 12.24 10.05
N GLN A 294 -4.85 12.98 10.94
CA GLN A 294 -6.25 12.71 11.31
C GLN A 294 -7.20 13.08 10.16
N GLU A 295 -6.90 14.15 9.43
CA GLU A 295 -7.64 14.50 8.21
C GLU A 295 -7.50 13.42 7.13
N ALA A 296 -6.28 12.95 6.85
CA ALA A 296 -6.08 11.87 5.89
C ALA A 296 -6.78 10.59 6.32
N LEU A 297 -6.73 10.25 7.62
CA LEU A 297 -7.42 9.07 8.18
C LEU A 297 -8.94 9.21 8.06
N TYR A 298 -9.47 10.41 8.28
CA TYR A 298 -10.89 10.70 8.04
C TYR A 298 -11.27 10.49 6.57
N HIS A 299 -10.44 10.96 5.63
CA HIS A 299 -10.66 10.71 4.20
C HIS A 299 -10.65 9.22 3.86
N LEU A 300 -9.74 8.44 4.45
CA LEU A 300 -9.70 6.98 4.28
C LEU A 300 -11.00 6.32 4.78
N HIS A 301 -11.46 6.66 5.98
CA HIS A 301 -12.68 6.08 6.58
C HIS A 301 -13.97 6.49 5.87
N LYS A 302 -14.03 7.71 5.33
CA LYS A 302 -15.21 8.22 4.62
C LYS A 302 -15.15 8.02 3.10
N LYS A 303 -14.12 7.32 2.61
CA LYS A 303 -13.85 7.13 1.18
C LYS A 303 -13.86 8.46 0.41
N LEU A 304 -13.09 9.43 0.88
CA LEU A 304 -13.00 10.77 0.27
C LEU A 304 -11.72 10.92 -0.55
N ILE A 305 -11.84 11.54 -1.72
CA ILE A 305 -10.73 11.89 -2.61
C ILE A 305 -10.36 13.35 -2.34
N ALA A 306 -9.16 13.57 -1.82
CA ALA A 306 -8.60 14.89 -1.58
C ALA A 306 -7.12 14.92 -1.96
N THR A 307 -6.66 16.06 -2.44
CA THR A 307 -5.25 16.36 -2.70
C THR A 307 -4.98 17.82 -2.34
N ARG A 308 -3.77 18.12 -1.85
CA ARG A 308 -3.34 19.50 -1.52
C ARG A 308 -2.40 20.10 -2.56
N HIS A 309 -1.75 19.23 -3.34
CA HIS A 309 -0.75 19.59 -4.35
C HIS A 309 -1.17 19.08 -5.74
N PRO A 310 -2.26 19.62 -6.33
CA PRO A 310 -2.70 19.23 -7.66
C PRO A 310 -1.57 19.36 -8.70
N GLU A 311 -0.69 20.35 -8.55
CA GLU A 311 0.46 20.61 -9.40
C GLU A 311 1.51 19.47 -9.44
N GLU A 312 1.50 18.60 -8.44
CA GLU A 312 2.42 17.47 -8.32
C GLU A 312 1.86 16.19 -8.94
N ILE A 313 0.56 16.16 -9.24
CA ILE A 313 -0.08 15.02 -9.91
C ILE A 313 0.46 14.89 -11.34
N ARG A 314 0.80 13.66 -11.74
CA ARG A 314 1.18 13.30 -13.12
C ARG A 314 0.02 12.66 -13.86
N GLY A 315 0.18 12.33 -15.13
CA GLY A 315 -0.86 11.71 -15.96
C GLY A 315 -1.45 10.43 -15.36
N GLY A 316 -0.66 9.66 -14.60
CA GLY A 316 -1.14 8.49 -13.86
C GLY A 316 -2.21 8.80 -12.80
N GLY A 317 -2.27 10.03 -12.30
CA GLY A 317 -3.25 10.45 -11.30
C GLY A 317 -4.69 10.42 -11.82
N LEU A 318 -4.92 10.64 -13.11
CA LEU A 318 -6.25 10.47 -13.72
C LEU A 318 -6.74 9.01 -13.60
N LEU A 319 -5.86 8.06 -13.90
CA LEU A 319 -6.17 6.63 -13.82
C LEU A 319 -6.48 6.22 -12.38
N LYS A 320 -5.68 6.72 -11.42
CA LYS A 320 -5.92 6.49 -10.00
C LYS A 320 -7.20 7.14 -9.49
N TYR A 321 -7.51 8.35 -9.95
CA TYR A 321 -8.77 9.02 -9.64
C TYR A 321 -9.98 8.18 -10.07
N CYS A 322 -10.02 7.73 -11.33
CA CYS A 322 -11.10 6.87 -11.83
C CYS A 322 -11.14 5.53 -11.09
N ASN A 323 -10.00 5.01 -10.67
CA ASN A 323 -9.92 3.80 -9.85
C ASN A 323 -10.54 4.01 -8.45
N LEU A 324 -10.27 5.14 -7.81
CA LEU A 324 -10.93 5.51 -6.56
C LEU A 324 -12.45 5.64 -6.75
N LEU A 325 -12.90 6.27 -7.85
CA LEU A 325 -14.33 6.40 -8.16
C LEU A 325 -15.03 5.04 -8.33
N VAL A 326 -14.45 4.09 -9.08
CA VAL A 326 -15.06 2.76 -9.25
C VAL A 326 -15.15 1.99 -7.93
N ARG A 327 -14.25 2.27 -6.99
CA ARG A 327 -14.25 1.75 -5.61
C ARG A 327 -15.13 2.54 -4.64
N SER A 328 -16.05 3.35 -5.18
CA SER A 328 -17.03 4.15 -4.44
C SER A 328 -16.45 5.27 -3.57
N TYR A 329 -15.23 5.73 -3.87
CA TYR A 329 -14.74 6.98 -3.29
C TYR A 329 -15.42 8.18 -3.95
N ARG A 330 -15.52 9.28 -3.20
CA ARG A 330 -16.15 10.53 -3.66
C ARG A 330 -15.25 11.73 -3.42
N PRO A 331 -15.29 12.76 -4.27
CA PRO A 331 -14.55 13.99 -4.02
C PRO A 331 -14.89 14.62 -2.66
N ALA A 332 -13.87 14.98 -1.88
CA ALA A 332 -14.07 15.70 -0.61
C ALA A 332 -14.67 17.10 -0.83
N GLN A 333 -14.37 17.71 -1.99
CA GLN A 333 -14.83 19.03 -2.40
C GLN A 333 -15.48 18.95 -3.80
N PRO A 334 -16.80 18.72 -3.88
CA PRO A 334 -17.51 18.62 -5.15
C PRO A 334 -17.40 19.87 -6.04
N ASP A 335 -17.29 21.06 -5.44
CA ASP A 335 -17.18 22.31 -6.20
C ASP A 335 -15.81 22.46 -6.89
N TYR A 336 -14.76 21.85 -6.32
CA TYR A 336 -13.40 21.92 -6.84
C TYR A 336 -13.08 20.79 -7.83
N ILE A 337 -13.81 19.67 -7.79
CA ILE A 337 -13.42 18.46 -8.52
C ILE A 337 -13.35 18.65 -10.03
N LYS A 338 -14.26 19.44 -10.63
CA LYS A 338 -14.23 19.69 -12.07
C LYS A 338 -12.98 20.44 -12.52
N SER A 339 -12.40 21.27 -11.66
CA SER A 339 -11.11 21.91 -11.94
C SER A 339 -9.96 20.92 -11.82
N LEU A 340 -10.02 20.01 -10.83
CA LEU A 340 -9.02 18.95 -10.66
C LEU A 340 -9.06 17.93 -11.81
N GLU A 341 -10.24 17.52 -12.27
CA GLU A 341 -10.41 16.63 -13.44
C GLU A 341 -9.80 17.26 -14.69
N ARG A 342 -10.09 18.55 -14.96
CA ARG A 342 -9.46 19.30 -16.06
C ARG A 342 -7.94 19.27 -15.99
N TYR A 343 -7.38 19.45 -14.78
CA TYR A 343 -5.94 19.37 -14.56
C TYR A 343 -5.40 17.96 -14.83
N MET A 344 -6.03 16.92 -14.27
CA MET A 344 -5.64 15.52 -14.44
C MET A 344 -5.71 15.07 -15.90
N CYS A 345 -6.78 15.44 -16.63
CA CYS A 345 -6.90 15.20 -18.07
C CYS A 345 -5.77 15.90 -18.83
N SER A 346 -5.55 17.20 -18.60
CA SER A 346 -4.46 17.94 -19.26
C SER A 346 -3.10 17.28 -19.02
N ARG A 347 -2.81 16.91 -17.77
CA ARG A 347 -1.54 16.24 -17.42
C ARG A 347 -1.39 14.85 -18.03
N PHE A 348 -2.50 14.11 -18.17
CA PHE A 348 -2.52 12.82 -18.87
C PHE A 348 -2.11 12.97 -20.34
N PHE A 349 -2.68 13.93 -21.06
CA PHE A 349 -2.32 14.17 -22.46
C PHE A 349 -0.89 14.71 -22.64
N ILE A 350 -0.38 15.49 -21.69
CA ILE A 350 1.01 15.99 -21.77
C ILE A 350 2.01 14.87 -21.46
N ASP A 351 1.71 14.01 -20.49
CA ASP A 351 2.61 12.91 -20.11
C ASP A 351 2.52 11.72 -21.09
N PHE A 352 1.36 11.52 -21.75
CA PHE A 352 1.09 10.46 -22.73
C PHE A 352 0.47 11.07 -23.99
N SER A 353 1.28 11.75 -24.79
CA SER A 353 0.81 12.48 -25.98
C SER A 353 0.42 11.58 -27.15
N ASP A 354 0.94 10.36 -27.21
CA ASP A 354 0.70 9.41 -28.30
C ASP A 354 -0.32 8.33 -27.90
N VAL A 355 -1.21 7.97 -28.83
CA VAL A 355 -2.29 7.00 -28.59
C VAL A 355 -1.76 5.59 -28.27
N HIS A 356 -0.60 5.18 -28.80
CA HIS A 356 -0.01 3.88 -28.49
C HIS A 356 0.56 3.87 -27.07
N GLN A 357 1.16 4.99 -26.63
CA GLN A 357 1.58 5.16 -25.24
C GLN A 357 0.38 5.10 -24.29
N GLN A 358 -0.73 5.77 -24.65
CA GLN A 358 -1.97 5.72 -23.88
C GLN A 358 -2.53 4.29 -23.81
N ARG A 359 -2.62 3.58 -24.95
CA ARG A 359 -3.06 2.17 -25.00
C ARG A 359 -2.21 1.29 -24.09
N SER A 360 -0.89 1.33 -24.26
CA SER A 360 0.02 0.55 -23.42
C SER A 360 -0.12 0.90 -21.95
N LYS A 361 -0.32 2.18 -21.62
CA LYS A 361 -0.50 2.61 -20.24
C LYS A 361 -1.82 2.11 -19.64
N LEU A 362 -2.91 2.16 -20.39
CA LEU A 362 -4.22 1.67 -19.96
C LEU A 362 -4.24 0.15 -19.83
N GLU A 363 -3.74 -0.58 -20.81
CA GLU A 363 -3.64 -2.06 -20.76
C GLU A 363 -2.81 -2.51 -19.55
N ASN A 364 -1.64 -1.89 -19.32
CA ASN A 364 -0.81 -2.18 -18.14
C ASN A 364 -1.52 -1.80 -16.84
N TYR A 365 -2.28 -0.71 -16.80
CA TYR A 365 -3.04 -0.32 -15.61
C TYR A 365 -4.13 -1.36 -15.30
N LEU A 366 -4.90 -1.76 -16.31
CA LEU A 366 -5.93 -2.79 -16.17
C LEU A 366 -5.36 -4.14 -15.75
N TRP A 367 -4.19 -4.50 -16.28
CA TRP A 367 -3.49 -5.75 -15.97
C TRP A 367 -3.02 -5.81 -14.51
N ASN A 368 -2.51 -4.69 -13.98
CA ASN A 368 -1.93 -4.65 -12.63
C ASN A 368 -2.97 -4.36 -11.53
N HIS A 369 -4.00 -3.56 -11.81
CA HIS A 369 -4.93 -3.10 -10.76
C HIS A 369 -6.22 -3.90 -10.64
N PHE A 370 -6.62 -4.63 -11.68
CA PHE A 370 -7.89 -5.37 -11.72
C PHE A 370 -7.63 -6.87 -11.85
N VAL A 371 -7.23 -7.48 -10.74
CA VAL A 371 -6.75 -8.85 -10.65
C VAL A 371 -7.61 -9.66 -9.70
N GLY A 372 -8.14 -10.79 -10.15
CA GLY A 372 -9.11 -11.62 -9.41
C GLY A 372 -10.54 -11.44 -9.92
N ALA A 373 -11.42 -12.39 -9.64
CA ALA A 373 -12.75 -12.44 -10.26
C ALA A 373 -13.62 -11.22 -9.95
N GLU A 374 -13.59 -10.72 -8.71
CA GLU A 374 -14.34 -9.52 -8.29
C GLU A 374 -13.77 -8.26 -8.93
N GLU A 375 -12.45 -8.11 -8.90
CA GLU A 375 -11.75 -6.96 -9.48
C GLU A 375 -11.88 -6.90 -11.00
N GLU A 376 -11.83 -8.04 -11.69
CA GLU A 376 -11.99 -8.08 -13.15
C GLU A 376 -13.37 -7.60 -13.60
N SER A 377 -14.42 -7.80 -12.79
CA SER A 377 -15.77 -7.29 -13.09
C SER A 377 -15.85 -5.75 -13.09
N LEU A 378 -14.94 -5.08 -12.37
CA LEU A 378 -14.90 -3.62 -12.30
C LEU A 378 -14.21 -2.97 -13.52
N LYS A 379 -13.51 -3.74 -14.37
CA LYS A 379 -12.76 -3.20 -15.51
C LYS A 379 -13.64 -2.40 -16.47
N TYR A 380 -14.81 -2.94 -16.82
CA TYR A 380 -15.74 -2.25 -17.73
C TYR A 380 -16.25 -0.94 -17.11
N GLN A 381 -16.71 -0.99 -15.86
CA GLN A 381 -17.20 0.20 -15.15
C GLN A 381 -16.10 1.27 -14.99
N TYR A 382 -14.87 0.85 -14.70
CA TYR A 382 -13.71 1.74 -14.64
C TYR A 382 -13.45 2.44 -15.98
N LEU A 383 -13.49 1.71 -17.09
CA LEU A 383 -13.29 2.29 -18.42
C LEU A 383 -14.40 3.27 -18.79
N MET A 384 -15.65 2.96 -18.44
CA MET A 384 -16.78 3.89 -18.66
C MET A 384 -16.67 5.16 -17.80
N LEU A 385 -16.19 5.05 -16.56
CA LEU A 385 -15.89 6.21 -15.71
C LEU A 385 -14.76 7.06 -16.31
N LEU A 386 -13.68 6.42 -16.76
CA LEU A 386 -12.58 7.11 -17.43
C LEU A 386 -13.05 7.81 -18.71
N HIS A 387 -13.90 7.15 -19.50
CA HIS A 387 -14.51 7.74 -20.70
C HIS A 387 -15.29 9.01 -20.36
N SER A 388 -16.23 8.94 -19.41
CA SER A 388 -17.04 10.10 -18.98
C SER A 388 -16.18 11.25 -18.45
N VAL A 389 -15.16 10.97 -17.63
CA VAL A 389 -14.27 12.03 -17.12
C VAL A 389 -13.47 12.68 -18.26
N VAL A 390 -12.94 11.89 -19.21
CA VAL A 390 -12.20 12.43 -20.37
C VAL A 390 -13.13 13.22 -21.28
N GLU A 391 -14.35 12.77 -21.49
CA GLU A 391 -15.35 13.44 -22.33
C GLU A 391 -15.76 14.81 -21.75
N GLU A 392 -16.10 14.85 -20.47
CA GLU A 392 -16.63 16.03 -19.79
C GLU A 392 -15.54 17.07 -19.44
N SER A 393 -14.34 16.61 -19.07
CA SER A 393 -13.31 17.45 -18.45
C SER A 393 -12.11 17.74 -19.36
N THR A 394 -12.12 17.30 -20.63
CA THR A 394 -11.08 17.69 -21.60
C THR A 394 -11.44 18.99 -22.33
N VAL A 395 -10.55 19.98 -22.24
CA VAL A 395 -10.70 21.32 -22.87
C VAL A 395 -10.59 21.25 -24.40
N CYS A 396 -11.34 22.10 -25.12
CA CYS A 396 -11.52 22.09 -26.58
C CYS A 396 -10.24 22.18 -27.43
N LEU A 397 -9.09 22.56 -26.85
CA LEU A 397 -7.82 22.68 -27.57
C LEU A 397 -7.22 21.33 -28.00
N MET A 398 -7.77 20.20 -27.55
CA MET A 398 -7.29 18.84 -27.85
C MET A 398 -8.39 17.96 -28.45
N GLY A 399 -9.18 18.50 -29.36
CA GLY A 399 -10.38 17.81 -29.86
C GLY A 399 -10.09 16.52 -30.64
N HIS A 400 -8.96 16.45 -31.35
CA HIS A 400 -8.56 15.25 -32.10
C HIS A 400 -8.04 14.17 -31.17
N GLU A 401 -7.11 14.54 -30.28
CA GLU A 401 -6.52 13.67 -29.27
C GLU A 401 -7.61 13.13 -28.34
N ARG A 402 -8.55 13.98 -27.92
CA ARG A 402 -9.72 13.57 -27.14
C ARG A 402 -10.51 12.48 -27.84
N ARG A 403 -10.87 12.66 -29.11
CA ARG A 403 -11.63 11.64 -29.86
C ARG A 403 -10.85 10.33 -29.99
N GLN A 404 -9.55 10.40 -30.27
CA GLN A 404 -8.70 9.20 -30.35
C GLN A 404 -8.67 8.43 -29.02
N THR A 405 -8.50 9.14 -27.90
CA THR A 405 -8.49 8.52 -26.56
C THR A 405 -9.86 7.97 -26.19
N LEU A 406 -10.95 8.67 -26.50
CA LEU A 406 -12.31 8.16 -26.24
C LEU A 406 -12.57 6.88 -27.04
N CYS A 407 -12.27 6.86 -28.34
CA CYS A 407 -12.39 5.65 -29.16
C CYS A 407 -11.52 4.50 -28.63
N LEU A 408 -10.30 4.78 -28.19
CA LEU A 408 -9.44 3.78 -27.57
C LEU A 408 -10.06 3.20 -26.28
N ILE A 409 -10.64 4.05 -25.42
CA ILE A 409 -11.29 3.59 -24.18
C ILE A 409 -12.52 2.74 -24.51
N GLU A 410 -13.34 3.15 -25.49
CA GLU A 410 -14.48 2.38 -25.98
C GLU A 410 -14.05 1.01 -26.54
N GLU A 411 -13.00 0.96 -27.37
CA GLU A 411 -12.45 -0.28 -27.91
C GLU A 411 -12.04 -1.24 -26.79
N LEU A 412 -11.32 -0.76 -25.78
CA LEU A 412 -10.91 -1.56 -24.62
C LEU A 412 -12.13 -2.02 -23.81
N ALA A 413 -13.13 -1.16 -23.63
CA ALA A 413 -14.35 -1.50 -22.89
C ALA A 413 -15.16 -2.59 -23.62
N CYS A 414 -15.29 -2.50 -24.94
CA CYS A 414 -15.90 -3.53 -25.77
C CYS A 414 -15.16 -4.86 -25.67
N GLN A 415 -13.82 -4.86 -25.71
CA GLN A 415 -13.02 -6.06 -25.54
C GLN A 415 -13.26 -6.74 -24.19
N VAL A 416 -13.24 -5.97 -23.09
CA VAL A 416 -13.51 -6.48 -21.74
C VAL A 416 -14.93 -7.06 -21.66
N PHE A 417 -15.93 -6.35 -22.18
CA PHE A 417 -17.32 -6.81 -22.17
C PHE A 417 -17.51 -8.11 -22.96
N CYS A 418 -16.92 -8.22 -24.16
CA CYS A 418 -16.98 -9.43 -24.97
C CYS A 418 -16.28 -10.61 -24.27
N GLN A 419 -15.13 -10.39 -23.64
CA GLN A 419 -14.43 -11.43 -22.88
C GLN A 419 -15.26 -11.93 -21.68
N GLU A 420 -15.90 -11.02 -20.95
CA GLU A 420 -16.77 -11.36 -19.83
C GLU A 420 -18.00 -12.17 -20.29
N GLN A 421 -18.64 -11.75 -21.38
CA GLN A 421 -19.78 -12.47 -21.97
C GLN A 421 -19.37 -13.88 -22.42
N GLN A 422 -18.21 -14.03 -23.06
CA GLN A 422 -17.67 -15.33 -23.45
C GLN A 422 -17.42 -16.23 -22.24
N ARG A 423 -16.86 -15.68 -21.15
CA ARG A 423 -16.62 -16.43 -19.90
C ARG A 423 -17.93 -16.92 -19.28
N LEU A 424 -18.96 -16.07 -19.25
CA LEU A 424 -20.28 -16.44 -18.73
C LEU A 424 -20.91 -17.56 -19.58
N LEU A 425 -20.84 -17.47 -20.90
CA LEU A 425 -21.33 -18.52 -21.81
C LEU A 425 -20.56 -19.83 -21.66
N ALA A 426 -19.23 -19.78 -21.48
CA ALA A 426 -18.40 -20.95 -21.27
C ALA A 426 -18.60 -21.61 -19.89
N SER A 427 -19.04 -20.84 -18.89
CA SER A 427 -19.33 -21.34 -17.54
C SER A 427 -20.69 -22.02 -17.41
N GLN A 428 -21.56 -21.93 -18.43
CA GLN A 428 -22.80 -22.69 -18.43
C GLN A 428 -22.53 -24.15 -18.80
N PRO A 429 -23.11 -25.13 -18.08
CA PRO A 429 -23.00 -26.53 -18.48
C PRO A 429 -23.57 -26.66 -19.90
N ALA A 430 -22.83 -27.34 -20.78
CA ALA A 430 -23.32 -27.66 -22.12
C ALA A 430 -24.70 -28.32 -21.96
N THR A 431 -25.74 -27.63 -22.41
CA THR A 431 -27.11 -28.17 -22.34
C THR A 431 -27.18 -29.28 -23.38
N ILE A 432 -26.86 -30.50 -22.98
CA ILE A 432 -26.98 -31.68 -23.83
C ILE A 432 -28.47 -32.02 -23.89
N ILE A 433 -29.09 -31.75 -25.03
CA ILE A 433 -30.48 -32.11 -25.29
C ILE A 433 -30.47 -33.51 -25.91
N TYR A 434 -31.12 -34.48 -25.28
CA TYR A 434 -31.32 -35.81 -25.87
C TYR A 434 -32.69 -35.89 -26.54
N ALA A 435 -32.71 -36.09 -27.85
CA ALA A 435 -33.95 -36.25 -28.61
C ALA A 435 -33.75 -37.26 -29.75
N GLY A 436 -34.69 -38.18 -29.94
CA GLY A 436 -34.69 -39.11 -31.07
C GLY A 436 -33.50 -40.06 -31.17
N GLY A 437 -32.81 -40.38 -30.06
CA GLY A 437 -31.63 -41.26 -30.07
C GLY A 437 -30.28 -40.54 -30.24
N TYR A 438 -30.29 -39.21 -30.37
CA TYR A 438 -29.10 -38.41 -30.60
C TYR A 438 -28.91 -37.37 -29.47
N TYR A 439 -27.64 -37.11 -29.14
CA TYR A 439 -27.25 -36.05 -28.22
C TYR A 439 -26.95 -34.78 -29.02
N TYR A 440 -27.65 -33.69 -28.71
CA TYR A 440 -27.43 -32.37 -29.29
C TYR A 440 -26.69 -31.51 -28.28
N ALA A 441 -25.47 -31.07 -28.62
CA ALA A 441 -24.71 -30.11 -27.84
C ALA A 441 -24.76 -28.72 -28.51
N PRO A 442 -24.83 -27.61 -27.75
CA PRO A 442 -24.76 -26.28 -28.33
C PRO A 442 -23.40 -26.07 -29.00
N VAL A 443 -23.40 -25.63 -30.26
CA VAL A 443 -22.16 -25.18 -30.91
C VAL A 443 -21.79 -23.85 -30.27
N ILE A 444 -20.75 -23.84 -29.44
CA ILE A 444 -20.14 -22.60 -28.97
C ILE A 444 -19.38 -22.02 -30.17
N PRO A 445 -19.76 -20.85 -30.72
CA PRO A 445 -19.02 -20.26 -31.82
C PRO A 445 -17.66 -19.81 -31.29
N THR A 446 -16.62 -20.60 -31.56
CA THR A 446 -15.24 -20.15 -31.45
C THR A 446 -14.97 -19.28 -32.68
N TYR A 447 -15.15 -17.96 -32.54
CA TYR A 447 -14.57 -17.05 -33.52
C TYR A 447 -13.04 -17.16 -33.38
N PRO A 448 -12.30 -17.46 -34.46
CA PRO A 448 -10.85 -17.53 -34.37
C PRO A 448 -10.30 -16.14 -34.10
N THR A 449 -9.66 -15.95 -32.95
CA THR A 449 -8.73 -14.85 -32.69
C THR A 449 -7.55 -14.97 -33.64
N THR A 450 -7.66 -14.40 -34.83
CA THR A 450 -6.52 -14.22 -35.73
C THR A 450 -5.92 -12.84 -35.51
N TYR A 451 -5.08 -12.65 -34.50
CA TYR A 451 -4.06 -11.60 -34.54
C TYR A 451 -2.79 -12.02 -33.80
N HIS A 452 -1.69 -12.03 -34.57
CA HIS A 452 -0.27 -12.16 -34.20
C HIS A 452 0.34 -13.58 -34.15
N THR A 453 0.89 -14.02 -35.29
CA THR A 453 2.32 -14.40 -35.39
C THR A 453 2.86 -14.13 -36.80
N HIS A 454 4.10 -13.65 -36.86
CA HIS A 454 4.86 -13.29 -38.05
C HIS A 454 4.95 -14.40 -39.11
N GLY A 455 5.19 -13.96 -40.35
CA GLY A 455 5.04 -14.76 -41.56
C GLY A 455 6.04 -15.88 -41.75
N HIS A 456 5.63 -16.87 -42.55
CA HIS A 456 6.44 -17.52 -43.56
C HIS A 456 5.46 -18.22 -44.52
N SER A 457 5.68 -18.03 -45.82
CA SER A 457 4.97 -18.69 -46.91
C SER A 457 5.26 -20.18 -46.89
N THR A 458 4.24 -21.06 -46.88
CA THR A 458 4.36 -22.39 -47.48
C THR A 458 2.98 -22.90 -47.92
N TYR A 459 2.88 -23.16 -49.21
CA TYR A 459 1.80 -23.87 -49.88
C TYR A 459 1.67 -25.29 -49.32
N MET A 460 0.45 -25.79 -49.11
CA MET A 460 0.15 -27.20 -49.33
C MET A 460 -1.27 -27.37 -49.90
N THR A 461 -1.26 -27.93 -51.11
CA THR A 461 -2.35 -28.48 -51.90
C THR A 461 -3.05 -29.63 -51.18
N CYS A 462 -4.39 -29.60 -51.16
CA CYS A 462 -5.20 -30.79 -50.97
C CYS A 462 -5.27 -31.57 -52.29
N THR A 463 -5.01 -32.87 -52.23
CA THR A 463 -5.43 -33.82 -53.26
C THR A 463 -6.20 -34.96 -52.61
N SER A 464 -7.31 -35.34 -53.22
CA SER A 464 -7.51 -36.76 -53.55
C SER A 464 -6.62 -37.13 -54.71
#